data_AF-A0A822CH01-F1
#
_entry.id   AF-A0A822CH01-F1
#
_cell.length_a   1.000
_cell.length_b   1.000
_cell.length_c   1.000
_cell.angle_alpha   90.00
_cell.angle_beta   90.00
_cell.angle_gamma   90.00
#
_symmetry.space_group_name_H-M   'P 1'
#
loop_
_entity.id
_entity.type
_entity.pdbx_description
1 polymer ?
#
loop_
_entity_poly.entity_id
_entity_poly.type
_entity_poly.pdbx_seq_one_letter_code
_entity_poly.pdbx_strand_id
1 'polypeptide(L)'
;CLEQIHLNKIQFLSWFKQSIFYSIPAILYFINNNLAVHIQIYMDPTSYQILSNFKILTTAILYRLIMKKRLIKQQWFALILLFFGGLTYSLGIPMIVIYCTLSGLAGVYIEWILKRYYSESLHLQNIFLYTYGTFLNLISAISMMITTSKTINNLNLFHDFTFYTWLIVITQVLNGLIMS
;
A
#
# COMPACT_ATOMS: atom_id res chain seq x y z
N CYS A 1 9.04 4.76 41.72
CA CYS A 1 9.97 5.46 40.80
C CYS A 1 10.75 4.48 39.91
N LEU A 2 11.57 3.57 40.47
CA LEU A 2 12.30 2.55 39.68
C LEU A 2 11.39 1.60 38.88
N GLU A 3 10.27 1.13 39.45
CA GLU A 3 9.28 0.32 38.70
C GLU A 3 8.62 1.08 37.55
N GLN A 4 8.32 2.38 37.70
CA GLN A 4 7.77 3.23 36.63
C GLN A 4 8.76 3.44 35.49
N ILE A 5 10.05 3.60 35.80
CA ILE A 5 11.10 3.70 34.78
C ILE A 5 11.25 2.35 34.05
N HIS A 6 11.18 1.24 34.78
CA HIS A 6 11.28 -0.10 34.19
C HIS A 6 10.06 -0.42 33.31
N LEU A 7 8.85 -0.04 33.73
CA LEU A 7 7.62 -0.17 32.96
C LEU A 7 7.63 0.71 31.71
N ASN A 8 8.07 1.98 31.82
CA ASN A 8 8.24 2.86 30.66
C ASN A 8 9.25 2.29 29.66
N LYS A 9 10.34 1.67 30.14
CA LYS A 9 11.36 1.06 29.28
C LYS A 9 10.82 -0.19 28.57
N ILE A 10 10.04 -1.03 29.25
CA ILE A 10 9.39 -2.21 28.67
C ILE A 10 8.32 -1.78 27.65
N GLN A 11 7.51 -0.78 27.97
CA GLN A 11 6.50 -0.22 27.08
C GLN A 11 7.14 0.38 25.83
N PHE A 12 8.21 1.16 25.98
CA PHE A 12 8.98 1.70 24.86
C PHE A 12 9.58 0.60 23.97
N LEU A 13 10.15 -0.46 24.57
CA LEU A 13 10.70 -1.60 23.81
C LEU A 13 9.60 -2.34 23.04
N SER A 14 8.42 -2.49 23.65
CA SER A 14 7.26 -3.11 23.01
C SER A 14 6.74 -2.29 21.84
N TRP A 15 6.68 -0.96 22.00
CA TRP A 15 6.32 -0.02 20.94
C TRP A 15 7.31 -0.05 19.79
N PHE A 16 8.62 -0.12 20.07
CA PHE A 16 9.65 -0.23 19.04
C PHE A 16 9.56 -1.54 18.27
N LYS A 17 9.34 -2.66 18.98
CA LYS A 17 9.16 -3.97 18.37
C LYS A 17 7.89 -4.03 17.51
N GLN A 18 6.82 -3.38 17.97
CA GLN A 18 5.56 -3.26 17.24
C GLN A 18 5.69 -2.38 16.00
N SER A 19 6.40 -1.26 16.10
CA SER A 19 6.74 -0.34 15.01
C SER A 19 7.42 -1.07 13.83
N ILE A 20 8.35 -1.99 14.11
CA ILE A 20 9.02 -2.81 13.07
C ILE A 20 8.02 -3.66 12.27
N PHE A 21 6.96 -4.19 12.88
CA PHE A 21 5.96 -4.97 12.14
C PHE A 21 5.12 -4.11 11.19
N TYR A 22 4.99 -2.80 11.45
CA TYR A 22 4.35 -1.83 10.55
C TYR A 22 5.23 -1.41 9.36
N SER A 23 6.53 -1.73 9.38
CA SER A 23 7.42 -1.49 8.24
C SER A 23 7.06 -2.36 7.02
N ILE A 24 6.68 -3.63 7.24
CA ILE A 24 6.28 -4.56 6.17
C ILE A 24 5.10 -4.03 5.34
N PRO A 25 3.96 -3.62 5.93
CA PRO A 25 2.86 -3.06 5.16
C PRO A 25 3.21 -1.70 4.56
N ALA A 26 4.06 -0.88 5.20
CA ALA A 26 4.54 0.37 4.61
C ALA A 26 5.35 0.12 3.32
N ILE A 27 6.22 -0.90 3.31
CA ILE A 27 6.97 -1.31 2.12
C ILE A 27 6.01 -1.79 1.02
N LEU A 28 5.03 -2.61 1.38
CA LEU A 28 4.05 -3.11 0.41
C LEU A 28 3.23 -1.96 -0.20
N TYR A 29 2.75 -1.01 0.61
CA TYR A 29 2.04 0.17 0.11
C TYR A 29 2.94 1.09 -0.70
N PHE A 30 4.20 1.26 -0.30
CA PHE A 30 5.18 2.02 -1.09
C PHE A 30 5.34 1.43 -2.50
N ILE A 31 5.58 0.12 -2.61
CA ILE A 31 5.68 -0.55 -3.91
C ILE A 31 4.37 -0.45 -4.68
N ASN A 32 3.23 -0.66 -4.00
CA ASN A 32 1.91 -0.62 -4.62
C ASN A 32 1.60 0.76 -5.23
N ASN A 33 1.87 1.83 -4.47
CA ASN A 33 1.59 3.20 -4.89
C ASN A 33 2.47 3.62 -6.08
N ASN A 34 3.76 3.26 -6.06
CA ASN A 34 4.65 3.54 -7.20
C ASN A 34 4.25 2.74 -8.44
N LEU A 35 3.86 1.47 -8.27
CA LEU A 35 3.41 0.64 -9.37
C LEU A 35 2.09 1.14 -9.97
N ALA A 36 1.17 1.65 -9.14
CA ALA A 36 -0.07 2.28 -9.61
C ALA A 36 0.21 3.46 -10.53
N VAL A 37 1.11 4.37 -10.12
CA VAL A 37 1.51 5.52 -10.94
C VAL A 37 2.20 5.05 -12.23
N HIS A 38 3.10 4.08 -12.14
CA HIS A 38 3.77 3.53 -13.31
C HIS A 38 2.78 2.90 -14.32
N ILE A 39 1.77 2.16 -13.86
CA ILE A 39 0.76 1.54 -14.73
C ILE A 39 -0.10 2.59 -15.44
N GLN A 40 -0.44 3.70 -14.77
CA GLN A 40 -1.25 4.79 -15.35
C GLN A 40 -0.55 5.51 -16.51
N ILE A 41 0.77 5.36 -16.68
CA ILE A 41 1.50 5.90 -17.83
C ILE A 41 1.24 5.05 -19.10
N TYR A 42 0.95 3.76 -18.93
CA TYR A 42 0.74 2.82 -20.04
C TYR A 42 -0.73 2.46 -20.28
N MET A 43 -1.62 2.80 -19.35
CA MET A 43 -3.06 2.52 -19.44
C MET A 43 -3.90 3.74 -19.12
N ASP A 44 -5.01 3.87 -19.85
CA ASP A 44 -6.04 4.85 -19.52
C ASP A 44 -6.59 4.63 -18.10
N PRO A 45 -6.86 5.72 -17.35
CA PRO A 45 -7.30 5.65 -15.96
C PRO A 45 -8.59 4.86 -15.78
N THR A 46 -9.49 4.89 -16.77
CA THR A 46 -10.76 4.15 -16.76
C THR A 46 -10.52 2.64 -16.82
N SER A 47 -9.65 2.18 -17.72
CA SER A 47 -9.28 0.76 -17.84
C SER A 47 -8.55 0.28 -16.59
N TYR A 48 -7.65 1.09 -16.04
CA TYR A 48 -6.97 0.82 -14.78
C TYR A 48 -7.96 0.64 -13.62
N GLN A 49 -8.96 1.52 -13.51
CA GLN A 49 -9.92 1.45 -12.40
C GLN A 49 -10.82 0.22 -12.49
N ILE A 50 -11.25 -0.16 -13.69
CA ILE A 50 -12.01 -1.40 -13.92
C ILE A 50 -11.15 -2.62 -13.54
N LEU A 51 -9.89 -2.67 -13.99
CA LEU A 51 -8.97 -3.75 -13.66
C LEU A 51 -8.52 -3.75 -12.19
N SER A 52 -8.56 -2.61 -11.51
CA SER A 52 -8.23 -2.55 -10.08
C SER A 52 -9.26 -3.24 -9.20
N ASN A 53 -10.49 -3.44 -9.69
CA ASN A 53 -11.52 -4.21 -8.97
C ASN A 53 -11.13 -5.69 -8.78
N PHE A 54 -10.16 -6.20 -9.55
CA PHE A 54 -9.54 -7.51 -9.30
C PHE A 54 -8.85 -7.61 -7.95
N LYS A 55 -8.48 -6.49 -7.33
CA LYS A 55 -7.96 -6.45 -5.97
C LYS A 55 -8.93 -7.09 -4.96
N ILE A 56 -10.26 -6.97 -5.16
CA ILE A 56 -11.27 -7.57 -4.27
C ILE A 56 -11.22 -9.10 -4.34
N LEU A 57 -10.92 -9.62 -5.53
CA LEU A 57 -10.77 -11.05 -5.77
C LEU A 57 -9.46 -11.57 -5.18
N THR A 58 -8.34 -10.86 -5.39
CA THR A 58 -7.04 -11.26 -4.85
C THR A 58 -7.02 -11.19 -3.33
N THR A 59 -7.63 -10.16 -2.72
CA THR A 59 -7.79 -10.08 -1.26
C THR A 59 -8.62 -11.24 -0.75
N ALA A 60 -9.74 -11.61 -1.39
CA ALA A 60 -10.56 -12.74 -0.97
C ALA A 60 -9.81 -14.08 -1.01
N ILE A 61 -9.00 -14.33 -2.05
CA ILE A 61 -8.14 -15.53 -2.11
C ILE A 61 -7.09 -15.50 -1.00
N LEU A 62 -6.37 -14.38 -0.84
CA LEU A 62 -5.33 -14.24 0.17
C LEU A 62 -5.89 -14.38 1.59
N TYR A 63 -7.08 -13.83 1.83
CA TYR A 63 -7.80 -13.97 3.09
C TYR A 63 -8.15 -15.44 3.37
N ARG A 64 -8.58 -16.19 2.34
CA ARG A 64 -8.80 -17.63 2.47
C ARG A 64 -7.50 -18.37 2.83
N LEU A 65 -6.39 -18.05 2.16
CA LEU A 65 -5.10 -18.72 2.36
C LEU A 65 -4.49 -18.41 3.74
N ILE A 66 -4.54 -17.14 4.16
CA ILE A 66 -3.89 -16.66 5.39
C ILE A 66 -4.76 -16.88 6.63
N MET A 67 -6.08 -16.62 6.56
CA MET A 67 -7.01 -16.71 7.70
C MET A 67 -7.81 -18.04 7.76
N LYS A 68 -7.59 -18.98 6.83
CA LYS A 68 -8.24 -20.31 6.77
C LYS A 68 -9.80 -20.29 6.83
N LYS A 69 -10.46 -19.20 6.46
CA LYS A 69 -11.95 -19.14 6.41
C LYS A 69 -12.51 -19.75 5.11
N ARG A 70 -13.64 -20.46 5.19
CA ARG A 70 -14.30 -21.12 4.05
C ARG A 70 -15.10 -20.09 3.22
N LEU A 71 -14.89 -20.04 1.90
CA LEU A 71 -15.64 -19.18 0.97
C LEU A 71 -16.92 -19.86 0.46
N ILE A 72 -17.95 -19.07 0.19
CA ILE A 72 -19.27 -19.51 -0.31
C ILE A 72 -19.22 -19.71 -1.83
N LYS A 73 -19.93 -20.72 -2.35
CA LYS A 73 -19.88 -21.19 -3.76
C LYS A 73 -20.16 -20.11 -4.82
N GLN A 74 -20.91 -19.06 -4.48
CA GLN A 74 -21.20 -17.94 -5.39
C GLN A 74 -19.99 -17.02 -5.64
N GLN A 75 -19.05 -16.94 -4.69
CA GLN A 75 -17.84 -16.12 -4.84
C GLN A 75 -16.85 -16.75 -5.84
N TRP A 76 -16.92 -18.07 -6.04
CA TRP A 76 -16.15 -18.79 -7.06
C TRP A 76 -16.57 -18.43 -8.48
N PHE A 77 -17.85 -18.14 -8.71
CA PHE A 77 -18.34 -17.71 -10.02
C PHE A 77 -17.86 -16.30 -10.39
N ALA A 78 -17.87 -15.36 -9.43
CA ALA A 78 -17.27 -14.04 -9.61
C ALA A 78 -15.77 -14.13 -9.91
N LEU A 79 -15.08 -15.10 -9.29
CA LEU A 79 -13.66 -15.37 -9.48
C LEU A 79 -13.30 -15.76 -10.92
N ILE A 80 -14.08 -16.67 -11.49
CA ILE A 80 -13.89 -17.16 -12.86
C ILE A 80 -14.29 -16.08 -13.87
N LEU A 81 -15.41 -15.38 -13.65
CA LEU A 81 -15.87 -14.29 -14.51
C LEU A 81 -14.81 -13.17 -14.62
N LEU A 82 -14.20 -12.78 -13.51
CA LEU A 82 -13.13 -11.79 -13.51
C LEU A 82 -11.91 -12.31 -14.28
N PHE A 83 -11.45 -13.53 -13.99
CA PHE A 83 -10.28 -14.11 -14.67
C PHE A 83 -10.44 -14.09 -16.20
N PHE A 84 -11.64 -14.40 -16.71
CA PHE A 84 -11.95 -14.30 -18.14
C PHE A 84 -12.10 -12.86 -18.66
N GLY A 85 -12.71 -11.96 -17.89
CA GLY A 85 -12.84 -10.54 -18.26
C GLY A 85 -11.51 -9.78 -18.36
N GLY A 86 -10.44 -10.30 -17.76
CA GLY A 86 -9.10 -9.69 -17.78
C GLY A 86 -8.17 -10.21 -18.88
N LEU A 87 -8.46 -11.34 -19.54
CA LEU A 87 -7.57 -11.98 -20.53
C LEU A 87 -7.39 -11.17 -21.83
N THR A 88 -8.15 -10.10 -22.04
CA THR A 88 -8.18 -9.34 -23.29
C THR A 88 -7.00 -8.37 -23.48
N TYR A 89 -6.19 -8.09 -22.46
CA TYR A 89 -5.14 -7.05 -22.49
C TYR A 89 -3.70 -7.60 -22.32
N SER A 90 -3.15 -8.20 -23.37
CA SER A 90 -1.94 -9.04 -23.37
C SER A 90 -0.66 -8.48 -22.71
N LEU A 91 -0.46 -7.16 -22.57
CA LEU A 91 0.79 -6.58 -22.04
C LEU A 91 0.68 -6.01 -20.62
N GLY A 92 -0.51 -5.62 -20.18
CA GLY A 92 -0.70 -4.97 -18.88
C GLY A 92 -1.24 -5.86 -17.77
N ILE A 93 -1.77 -7.04 -18.13
CA ILE A 93 -2.27 -8.05 -17.18
C ILE A 93 -1.23 -8.46 -16.13
N PRO A 94 0.03 -8.84 -16.47
CA PRO A 94 0.96 -9.32 -15.45
C PRO A 94 1.28 -8.23 -14.41
N MET A 95 1.43 -6.96 -14.85
CA MET A 95 1.65 -5.83 -13.96
C MET A 95 0.46 -5.58 -13.03
N ILE A 96 -0.76 -5.69 -13.54
CA ILE A 96 -1.98 -5.49 -12.76
C ILE A 96 -2.24 -6.64 -11.79
N VAL A 97 -1.94 -7.87 -12.17
CA VAL A 97 -2.05 -9.03 -11.28
C VAL A 97 -1.05 -8.90 -10.13
N ILE A 98 0.19 -8.50 -10.41
CA ILE A 98 1.20 -8.21 -9.39
C ILE A 98 0.74 -7.04 -8.50
N TYR A 99 0.25 -5.96 -9.08
CA TYR A 99 -0.33 -4.83 -8.34
C TYR A 99 -1.47 -5.27 -7.41
N CYS A 100 -2.44 -6.04 -7.91
CA CYS A 100 -3.60 -6.48 -7.14
C CYS A 100 -3.21 -7.48 -6.04
N THR A 101 -2.23 -8.34 -6.27
CA THR A 101 -1.75 -9.30 -5.26
C THR A 101 -0.97 -8.61 -4.15
N LEU A 102 -0.08 -7.66 -4.48
CA LEU A 102 0.63 -6.84 -3.49
C LEU A 102 -0.34 -5.99 -2.66
N SER A 103 -1.32 -5.38 -3.31
CA SER A 103 -2.34 -4.56 -2.64
C SER A 103 -3.22 -5.43 -1.73
N GLY A 104 -3.51 -6.66 -2.16
CA GLY A 104 -4.26 -7.62 -1.35
C GLY A 104 -3.47 -8.13 -0.15
N LEU A 105 -2.18 -8.43 -0.32
CA LEU A 105 -1.29 -8.83 0.75
C LEU A 105 -1.15 -7.73 1.81
N ALA A 106 -0.99 -6.47 1.39
CA ALA A 106 -0.94 -5.33 2.29
C ALA A 106 -2.20 -5.20 3.14
N GLY A 107 -3.38 -5.31 2.50
CA GLY A 107 -4.66 -5.23 3.20
C GLY A 107 -4.86 -6.35 4.23
N VAL A 108 -4.59 -7.60 3.85
CA VAL A 108 -4.71 -8.75 4.78
C VAL A 108 -3.70 -8.65 5.92
N TYR A 109 -2.48 -8.17 5.64
CA TYR A 109 -1.45 -7.98 6.66
C TYR A 109 -1.84 -6.88 7.67
N ILE A 110 -2.40 -5.76 7.20
CA ILE A 110 -2.94 -4.71 8.06
C ILE A 110 -4.11 -5.24 8.90
N GLU A 111 -5.03 -6.00 8.33
CA GLU A 111 -6.12 -6.58 9.12
C GLU A 111 -5.61 -7.57 10.18
N TRP A 112 -4.55 -8.30 9.86
CA TRP A 112 -3.88 -9.19 10.81
C TRP A 112 -3.20 -8.41 11.94
N ILE A 113 -2.51 -7.30 11.64
CA ILE A 113 -1.85 -6.47 12.67
C ILE A 113 -2.87 -5.75 13.56
N LEU A 114 -3.96 -5.24 12.98
CA LEU A 114 -5.07 -4.62 13.70
C LEU A 114 -5.67 -5.57 14.75
N LYS A 115 -5.88 -6.84 14.37
CA LYS A 115 -6.41 -7.87 15.29
C LYS A 115 -5.40 -8.30 16.35
N ARG A 116 -4.10 -8.23 16.06
CA ARG A 116 -3.02 -8.57 17.00
C ARG A 116 -2.87 -7.50 18.09
N TYR A 117 -3.15 -6.24 17.77
CA TYR A 117 -2.95 -5.07 18.63
C TYR A 117 -4.23 -4.24 18.79
N TYR A 118 -5.32 -4.91 19.20
CA TYR A 118 -6.64 -4.28 19.37
C TYR A 118 -6.69 -3.16 20.43
N SER A 119 -5.76 -3.17 21.39
CA SER A 119 -5.73 -2.23 22.52
C SER A 119 -5.17 -0.84 22.18
N GLU A 120 -4.60 -0.65 20.99
CA GLU A 120 -4.01 0.62 20.55
C GLU A 120 -4.94 1.37 19.61
N SER A 121 -5.02 2.71 19.75
CA SER A 121 -5.88 3.54 18.92
C SER A 121 -5.52 3.47 17.43
N LEU A 122 -6.53 3.39 16.55
CA LEU A 122 -6.33 3.30 15.09
C LEU A 122 -5.44 4.41 14.53
N HIS A 123 -5.62 5.65 15.03
CA HIS A 123 -4.81 6.79 14.63
C HIS A 123 -3.31 6.58 14.91
N LEU A 124 -2.96 5.94 16.02
CA LEU A 124 -1.57 5.68 16.38
C LEU A 124 -0.95 4.61 15.46
N GLN A 125 -1.73 3.59 15.08
CA GLN A 125 -1.31 2.59 14.09
C GLN A 125 -1.09 3.23 12.72
N ASN A 126 -1.97 4.15 12.31
CA ASN A 126 -1.85 4.92 11.07
C ASN A 126 -0.62 5.85 11.09
N ILE A 127 -0.32 6.49 12.22
CA ILE A 127 0.90 7.32 12.38
C ILE A 127 2.16 6.47 12.18
N PHE A 128 2.23 5.25 12.73
CA PHE A 128 3.37 4.38 12.47
C PHE A 128 3.47 3.97 11.00
N LEU A 129 2.36 3.60 10.38
CA LEU A 129 2.34 3.24 8.97
C LEU A 129 2.81 4.41 8.07
N TYR A 130 2.31 5.61 8.32
CA TYR A 130 2.67 6.81 7.55
C TYR A 130 4.10 7.29 7.81
N THR A 131 4.63 7.14 9.03
CA THR A 131 6.03 7.50 9.31
C THR A 131 7.00 6.58 8.57
N TYR A 132 6.77 5.26 8.55
CA TYR A 132 7.57 4.36 7.70
C TYR A 132 7.36 4.62 6.20
N GLY A 133 6.12 4.89 5.78
CA GLY A 133 5.80 5.18 4.39
C GLY A 133 6.48 6.45 3.87
N THR A 134 6.47 7.53 4.65
CA THR A 134 7.17 8.79 4.30
C THR A 134 8.68 8.61 4.28
N PHE A 135 9.24 7.84 5.20
CA PHE A 135 10.68 7.52 5.22
C PHE A 135 11.13 6.77 3.96
N LEU A 136 10.38 5.74 3.53
CA LEU A 136 10.69 4.99 2.30
C LEU A 136 10.56 5.87 1.05
N ASN A 137 9.53 6.72 0.97
CA ASN A 137 9.38 7.67 -0.12
C ASN A 137 10.51 8.70 -0.17
N LEU A 138 10.97 9.17 1.00
CA LEU A 138 12.11 10.09 1.09
C LEU A 138 13.40 9.42 0.57
N ILE A 139 13.67 8.18 0.97
CA ILE A 139 14.82 7.41 0.46
C ILE A 139 14.73 7.25 -1.06
N SER A 140 13.55 6.90 -1.58
CA SER A 140 13.34 6.77 -3.02
C SER A 140 13.56 8.08 -3.76
N ALA A 141 13.06 9.20 -3.21
CA ALA A 141 13.26 10.53 -3.78
C ALA A 141 14.75 10.91 -3.79
N ILE A 142 15.46 10.71 -2.69
CA ILE A 142 16.91 10.95 -2.60
C ILE A 142 17.67 10.06 -3.60
N SER A 143 17.32 8.77 -3.70
CA SER A 143 17.92 7.85 -4.66
C SER A 143 17.70 8.31 -6.11
N MET A 144 16.49 8.79 -6.42
CA MET A 144 16.18 9.32 -7.74
C MET A 144 16.94 10.61 -8.02
N MET A 145 17.07 11.51 -7.03
CA MET A 145 17.87 12.72 -7.14
C MET A 145 19.35 12.41 -7.38
N ILE A 146 19.93 11.42 -6.70
CA ILE A 146 21.34 11.03 -6.89
C ILE A 146 21.57 10.43 -8.28
N THR A 147 20.64 9.62 -8.77
CA THR A 147 20.72 9.04 -10.12
C THR A 147 20.57 10.11 -11.19
N THR A 148 19.61 11.03 -11.01
CA THR A 148 19.28 12.07 -11.99
C THR A 148 20.30 13.22 -11.97
N SER A 149 20.93 13.53 -10.82
CA SER A 149 21.95 14.59 -10.72
C SER A 149 23.23 14.25 -11.45
N LYS A 150 23.49 12.96 -11.69
CA LYS A 150 24.54 12.50 -12.60
C LYS A 150 24.21 12.77 -14.07
N THR A 151 22.94 12.99 -14.41
CA THR A 151 22.45 13.14 -15.78
C THR A 151 22.06 14.58 -16.12
N ILE A 152 21.54 15.37 -15.17
CA ILE A 152 21.02 16.73 -15.39
C ILE A 152 21.43 17.66 -14.23
N ASN A 153 22.08 18.78 -14.55
CA ASN A 153 22.64 19.73 -13.56
C ASN A 153 21.59 20.64 -12.87
N ASN A 154 20.35 20.70 -13.35
CA ASN A 154 19.27 21.48 -12.74
C ASN A 154 18.14 20.54 -12.28
N LEU A 155 18.16 20.18 -11.00
CA LEU A 155 17.11 19.38 -10.37
C LEU A 155 16.31 20.25 -9.41
N ASN A 156 15.15 20.73 -9.87
CA ASN A 156 14.12 21.24 -8.98
C ASN A 156 13.13 20.11 -8.70
N LEU A 157 13.00 19.71 -7.44
CA LEU A 157 12.01 18.70 -6.99
C LEU A 157 10.57 19.06 -7.37
N PHE A 158 10.30 20.36 -7.54
CA PHE A 158 8.98 20.90 -7.89
C PHE A 158 8.90 21.38 -9.35
N HIS A 159 9.83 20.96 -10.20
CA HIS A 159 9.75 21.27 -11.62
C HIS A 159 8.46 20.66 -12.20
N ASP A 160 7.70 21.45 -12.97
CA ASP A 160 6.44 21.06 -13.62
C ASP A 160 5.25 20.71 -12.69
N PHE A 161 5.26 21.13 -11.42
CA PHE A 161 4.08 21.00 -10.57
C PHE A 161 2.95 21.95 -11.03
N THR A 162 1.96 21.38 -11.70
CA THR A 162 0.73 22.08 -12.11
C THR A 162 -0.36 21.98 -11.03
N PHE A 163 -1.43 22.76 -11.17
CA PHE A 163 -2.62 22.68 -10.31
C PHE A 163 -3.22 21.25 -10.27
N TYR A 164 -3.20 20.53 -11.40
CA TYR A 164 -3.73 19.18 -11.50
C TYR A 164 -2.93 18.17 -10.68
N THR A 165 -1.59 18.28 -10.63
CA THR A 165 -0.75 17.43 -9.77
C THR A 165 -1.08 17.63 -8.29
N TRP A 166 -1.33 18.86 -7.84
CA TRP A 166 -1.77 19.13 -6.47
C TRP A 166 -3.14 18.52 -6.16
N LEU A 167 -4.08 18.59 -7.11
CA LEU A 167 -5.39 17.97 -6.97
C LEU A 167 -5.28 16.46 -6.80
N ILE A 168 -4.46 15.78 -7.62
CA ILE A 168 -4.19 14.34 -7.51
C ILE A 168 -3.62 14.01 -6.12
N VAL A 169 -2.63 14.76 -5.63
CA VAL A 169 -2.03 14.53 -4.30
C VAL A 169 -3.06 14.66 -3.19
N ILE A 170 -3.90 15.71 -3.22
CA ILE A 170 -4.95 15.92 -2.22
C ILE A 170 -5.97 14.78 -2.26
N THR A 171 -6.42 14.37 -3.45
CA THR A 171 -7.35 13.25 -3.59
C THR A 171 -6.76 11.94 -3.07
N GLN A 172 -5.47 11.68 -3.29
CA GLN A 172 -4.80 10.48 -2.75
C GLN A 172 -4.69 10.51 -1.22
N VAL A 173 -4.40 11.67 -0.62
CA VAL A 173 -4.37 11.83 0.85
C VAL A 173 -5.75 11.62 1.45
N LEU A 174 -6.80 12.19 0.84
CA LEU A 174 -8.19 12.00 1.28
C LEU A 174 -8.62 10.53 1.20
N ASN A 175 -8.31 9.85 0.10
CA ASN A 175 -8.60 8.42 -0.05
C ASN A 175 -7.89 7.57 1.01
N GLY A 176 -6.66 7.93 1.39
CA GLY A 176 -5.91 7.28 2.45
C GLY A 176 -6.53 7.48 3.84
N LEU A 177 -6.92 8.72 4.16
CA LEU A 177 -7.55 9.05 5.45
C LEU A 177 -8.96 8.47 5.60
N ILE A 178 -9.75 8.41 4.53
CA ILE A 178 -11.11 7.86 4.56
C ILE A 178 -11.10 6.34 4.77
N MET A 179 -10.08 5.64 4.26
CA MET A 179 -9.93 4.19 4.38
C MET A 179 -9.33 3.74 5.73
N SER A 180 -8.88 4.67 6.57
CA SER A 180 -8.09 4.42 7.78
C SER A 180 -8.86 4.73 9.06
#